data_AF-A0A2S7QG52-F1
#
_entry.id   AF-A0A2S7QG52-F1
#
_cell.length_a   1.000
_cell.length_b   1.000
_cell.length_c   1.000
_cell.angle_alpha   90.00
_cell.angle_beta   90.00
_cell.angle_gamma   90.00
#
_symmetry.space_group_name_H-M   'P 1'
#
loop_
_entity.id
_entity.type
_entity.pdbx_description
1 polymer ?
#
loop_
_entity_poly.entity_id
_entity_poly.type
_entity_poly.pdbx_seq_one_letter_code
_entity_poly.pdbx_strand_id
1 'polypeptide(L)'
;MASQAVIFADTIAAMKKAVKRKSYDSSIERLTNRGNKLRKRARYVHQGQLAPPTGPQVYRETIEYAGYTRDIISRKPPLVDEDGYEIGSDEDEERAEAIAMENAEFDPYADIKLEGMPFRRD
;
A
#
# COMPACT_ATOMS: atom_id res chain seq x y z
N MET A 1 -25.15 -20.10 58.90
CA MET A 1 -25.57 -18.99 58.01
C MET A 1 -24.41 -18.11 57.50
N ALA A 2 -23.32 -17.89 58.25
CA ALA A 2 -22.23 -16.99 57.83
C ALA A 2 -21.28 -17.56 56.76
N SER A 3 -21.05 -18.88 56.73
CA SER A 3 -20.11 -19.51 55.79
C SER A 3 -20.56 -19.43 54.33
N GLN A 4 -21.85 -19.59 54.08
CA GLN A 4 -22.41 -19.56 52.73
C GLN A 4 -22.37 -18.14 52.12
N ALA A 5 -22.59 -17.12 52.95
CA ALA A 5 -22.52 -15.72 52.53
C ALA A 5 -21.10 -15.32 52.09
N VAL A 6 -20.07 -15.84 52.76
CA VAL A 6 -18.65 -15.62 52.40
C VAL A 6 -18.33 -16.25 51.05
N ILE A 7 -18.78 -17.48 50.81
CA ILE A 7 -18.56 -18.18 49.53
C ILE A 7 -19.20 -17.41 48.36
N PHE A 8 -20.42 -16.88 48.55
CA PHE A 8 -21.09 -16.06 47.54
C PHE A 8 -20.37 -14.73 47.29
N ALA A 9 -19.88 -14.06 48.33
CA ALA A 9 -19.13 -12.81 48.18
C ALA A 9 -17.84 -13.02 47.39
N ASP A 10 -17.10 -14.09 47.67
CA ASP A 10 -15.84 -14.42 47.00
C ASP A 10 -16.06 -14.80 45.53
N THR A 11 -17.10 -15.56 45.22
CA THR A 11 -17.45 -15.88 43.83
C THR A 11 -17.88 -14.64 43.05
N ILE A 12 -18.69 -13.76 43.63
CA ILE A 12 -19.07 -12.49 42.99
C ILE A 12 -17.83 -11.61 42.74
N ALA A 13 -16.91 -11.53 43.70
CA ALA A 13 -15.67 -10.77 43.54
C ALA A 13 -14.77 -11.36 42.44
N ALA A 14 -14.63 -12.68 42.39
CA ALA A 14 -13.89 -13.39 41.35
C ALA A 14 -14.53 -13.18 39.96
N MET A 15 -15.86 -13.27 39.85
CA MET A 15 -16.59 -13.02 38.61
C MET A 15 -16.45 -11.58 38.14
N LYS A 16 -16.60 -10.58 39.03
CA LYS A 16 -16.36 -9.16 38.71
C LYS A 16 -14.93 -8.92 38.21
N LYS A 17 -13.94 -9.56 38.84
CA LYS A 17 -12.53 -9.49 38.44
C LYS A 17 -12.27 -10.17 37.09
N ALA A 18 -12.97 -11.24 36.77
CA ALA A 18 -12.90 -11.92 35.47
C ALA A 18 -13.57 -11.11 34.36
N VAL A 19 -14.73 -10.48 34.61
CA VAL A 19 -15.43 -9.60 33.66
C VAL A 19 -14.59 -8.37 33.34
N LYS A 20 -13.95 -7.73 34.33
CA LYS A 20 -13.02 -6.61 34.10
C LYS A 20 -11.79 -7.01 33.25
N ARG A 21 -11.49 -8.31 33.11
CA ARG A 21 -10.41 -8.84 32.26
C ARG A 21 -10.88 -9.26 30.86
N LYS A 22 -12.20 -9.35 30.59
CA LYS A 22 -12.74 -9.61 29.25
C LYS A 22 -12.69 -8.32 28.41
N SER A 23 -11.61 -8.26 27.64
CA SER A 23 -11.33 -7.54 26.39
C SER A 23 -12.19 -6.33 26.02
N TYR A 24 -11.55 -5.16 26.04
CA TYR A 24 -11.73 -4.13 25.02
C TYR A 24 -11.29 -4.73 23.68
N ASP A 25 -12.19 -5.46 23.03
CA ASP A 25 -12.02 -5.84 21.63
C ASP A 25 -12.33 -4.59 20.80
N SER A 26 -11.29 -3.80 20.53
CA SER A 26 -11.39 -2.78 19.50
C SER A 26 -11.05 -3.48 18.20
N SER A 27 -12.08 -3.70 17.39
CA SER A 27 -11.94 -4.15 16.01
C SER A 27 -10.78 -3.40 15.37
N ILE A 28 -9.81 -4.16 14.86
CA ILE A 28 -8.63 -3.57 14.23
C ILE A 28 -9.11 -2.98 12.89
N GLU A 29 -9.37 -1.67 12.86
CA GLU A 29 -9.83 -0.96 11.65
C GLU A 29 -8.81 -1.02 10.51
N ARG A 30 -7.52 -1.22 10.82
CA ARG A 30 -6.43 -1.24 9.83
C ARG A 30 -5.39 -2.30 10.16
N LEU A 31 -5.07 -3.13 9.15
CA LEU A 31 -4.01 -4.15 9.16
C LEU A 31 -2.62 -3.49 9.19
N THR A 32 -2.24 -2.89 10.33
CA THR A 32 -0.89 -2.34 10.51
C THR A 32 -0.36 -2.63 11.91
N ASN A 33 0.95 -2.85 11.98
CA ASN A 33 1.69 -3.03 13.23
C ASN A 33 2.00 -1.71 13.95
N ARG A 34 1.91 -0.56 13.26
CA ARG A 34 2.22 0.75 13.82
C ARG A 34 1.06 1.19 14.73
N GLY A 35 1.36 1.53 15.98
CA GLY A 35 0.37 1.89 17.01
C GLY A 35 -0.22 0.70 17.78
N ASN A 36 -0.42 -0.45 17.13
CA ASN A 36 -1.04 -1.62 17.77
C ASN A 36 -0.09 -2.39 18.73
N LYS A 37 1.24 -2.31 18.51
CA LYS A 37 2.25 -2.95 19.37
C LYS A 37 2.33 -2.39 20.79
N LEU A 38 1.96 -1.13 21.00
CA LEU A 38 2.05 -0.45 22.30
C LEU A 38 0.79 -0.62 23.16
N ARG A 39 -0.23 -1.35 22.67
CA ARG A 39 -1.48 -1.57 23.40
C ARG A 39 -1.28 -2.52 24.59
N LYS A 40 -1.91 -2.18 25.72
CA LYS A 40 -1.77 -2.93 26.99
C LYS A 40 -2.23 -4.39 26.82
N ARG A 41 -1.33 -5.35 27.06
CA ARG A 41 -1.52 -6.82 26.92
C ARG A 41 -1.70 -7.33 25.47
N ALA A 42 -1.08 -6.70 24.48
CA ALA A 42 -0.98 -7.26 23.12
C ALA A 42 -0.24 -8.62 23.17
N ARG A 43 -0.98 -9.74 23.11
CA ARG A 43 -0.44 -11.10 23.24
C ARG A 43 0.13 -11.67 21.93
N TYR A 44 -0.42 -11.24 20.80
CA TYR A 44 -0.14 -11.78 19.47
C TYR A 44 -0.24 -10.66 18.45
N VAL A 45 0.86 -9.96 18.22
CA VAL A 45 0.97 -9.07 17.07
C VAL A 45 1.28 -9.95 15.86
N HIS A 46 0.25 -10.54 15.27
CA HIS A 46 0.29 -11.38 14.07
C HIS A 46 -0.97 -11.03 13.26
N GLN A 47 -1.01 -10.84 11.94
CA GLN A 47 -0.06 -10.89 10.85
C GLN A 47 -0.36 -9.64 10.00
N GLY A 48 0.69 -8.97 9.56
CA GLY A 48 0.63 -7.62 9.00
C GLY A 48 2.06 -7.13 8.90
N GLN A 49 2.86 -7.86 8.13
CA GLN A 49 4.22 -7.46 7.79
C GLN A 49 4.14 -5.99 7.36
N LEU A 50 5.00 -5.14 7.94
CA LEU A 50 5.22 -3.82 7.36
C LEU A 50 5.47 -4.08 5.87
N ALA A 51 4.78 -3.38 4.95
CA ALA A 51 5.05 -3.55 3.52
C ALA A 51 6.58 -3.63 3.36
N PRO A 52 7.12 -4.67 2.68
CA PRO A 52 8.55 -4.90 2.67
C PRO A 52 9.25 -3.57 2.33
N PRO A 53 10.43 -3.29 2.90
CA PRO A 53 11.14 -2.03 2.63
C PRO A 53 11.39 -1.80 1.13
N THR A 54 11.22 -2.85 0.33
CA THR A 54 11.21 -2.91 -1.14
C THR A 54 9.95 -2.35 -1.83
N GLY A 55 8.92 -1.89 -1.09
CA GLY A 55 7.65 -1.44 -1.63
C GLY A 55 6.65 -2.58 -1.93
N PRO A 56 5.45 -2.29 -2.44
CA PRO A 56 4.47 -3.31 -2.83
C PRO A 56 5.09 -4.29 -3.82
N GLN A 57 4.94 -5.61 -3.61
CA GLN A 57 5.45 -6.64 -4.54
C GLN A 57 4.78 -6.63 -5.93
N VAL A 58 3.80 -5.74 -6.16
CA VAL A 58 2.71 -5.98 -7.12
C VAL A 58 2.81 -5.10 -8.39
N TYR A 59 3.84 -4.27 -8.54
CA TYR A 59 3.98 -3.39 -9.71
C TYR A 59 5.33 -3.58 -10.40
N ARG A 60 5.60 -4.80 -10.88
CA ARG A 60 6.80 -5.06 -11.69
C ARG A 60 6.42 -5.89 -12.91
N GLU A 61 6.20 -5.22 -14.02
CA GLU A 61 6.22 -5.86 -15.33
C GLU A 61 7.68 -5.89 -15.80
N THR A 62 8.17 -7.05 -16.22
CA THR A 62 9.50 -7.18 -16.83
C THR A 62 9.40 -6.88 -18.32
N ILE A 63 10.15 -5.90 -18.81
CA ILE A 63 10.22 -5.54 -20.23
C ILE A 63 11.65 -5.72 -20.75
N GLU A 64 11.77 -6.02 -22.04
CA GLU A 64 13.04 -5.90 -22.76
C GLU A 64 13.12 -4.53 -23.42
N TYR A 65 14.16 -3.76 -23.08
CA TYR A 65 14.40 -2.45 -23.67
C TYR A 65 15.89 -2.23 -23.93
N ALA A 66 16.23 -1.86 -25.16
CA ALA A 66 17.61 -1.64 -25.61
C ALA A 66 18.55 -2.82 -25.33
N GLY A 67 18.05 -4.06 -25.44
CA GLY A 67 18.83 -5.29 -25.22
C GLY A 67 19.01 -5.69 -23.74
N TYR A 68 18.36 -5.00 -22.80
CA TYR A 68 18.38 -5.33 -21.37
C TYR A 68 16.99 -5.62 -20.84
N THR A 69 16.87 -6.57 -19.91
CA THR A 69 15.65 -6.81 -19.13
C THR A 69 15.53 -5.81 -17.99
N ARG A 70 14.40 -5.10 -17.89
CA ARG A 70 14.14 -4.09 -16.86
C ARG A 70 12.77 -4.29 -16.23
N ASP A 71 12.67 -4.05 -14.93
CA ASP A 71 11.39 -4.02 -14.21
C ASP A 71 10.78 -2.62 -14.32
N ILE A 72 9.51 -2.51 -14.71
CA ILE A 72 8.74 -1.27 -14.73
C ILE A 72 7.54 -1.32 -13.79
N ILE A 73 7.16 -0.15 -13.28
CA ILE A 73 5.99 0.00 -12.41
C ILE A 73 4.69 -0.02 -13.22
N SER A 74 4.68 0.66 -14.37
CA SER A 74 3.56 0.73 -15.30
C SER A 74 4.03 1.23 -16.66
N ARG A 75 3.31 0.87 -17.72
CA ARG A 75 3.46 1.50 -19.04
C ARG A 75 2.76 2.85 -19.06
N LYS A 76 3.21 3.76 -19.94
CA LYS A 76 2.45 4.98 -20.23
C LYS A 76 1.10 4.60 -20.87
N PRO A 77 0.02 5.30 -20.53
CA PRO A 77 -1.27 5.12 -21.22
C PRO A 77 -1.12 5.35 -22.74
N PRO A 78 -1.94 4.71 -23.58
CA PRO A 78 -1.97 5.01 -25.00
C PRO A 78 -2.37 6.47 -25.20
N LEU A 79 -1.78 7.11 -26.22
CA LEU A 79 -2.19 8.45 -26.64
C LEU A 79 -3.53 8.32 -27.37
N VAL A 80 -4.47 9.18 -27.03
CA VAL A 80 -5.82 9.17 -27.59
C VAL A 80 -6.10 10.54 -28.17
N ASP A 81 -6.74 10.59 -29.34
CA ASP A 81 -7.12 11.83 -29.99
C ASP A 81 -8.44 12.41 -29.50
N GLU A 82 -8.81 13.58 -30.06
CA GLU A 82 -10.04 14.31 -29.74
C GLU A 82 -11.32 13.47 -29.98
N ASP A 83 -11.26 12.52 -30.91
CA ASP A 83 -12.37 11.63 -31.26
C ASP A 83 -12.37 10.32 -30.43
N GLY A 84 -11.35 10.11 -29.59
CA GLY A 84 -11.25 8.94 -28.72
C GLY A 84 -10.51 7.74 -29.36
N TYR A 85 -9.84 7.93 -30.49
CA TYR A 85 -9.05 6.89 -31.15
C TYR A 85 -7.59 6.88 -30.66
N GLU A 86 -7.05 5.68 -30.49
CA GLU A 86 -5.65 5.49 -30.11
C GLU A 86 -4.73 5.91 -31.27
N ILE A 87 -3.73 6.73 -30.98
CA ILE A 87 -2.67 7.09 -31.93
C ILE A 87 -1.46 6.22 -31.65
N GLY A 88 -1.07 5.45 -32.67
CA GLY A 88 0.18 4.69 -32.65
C GLY A 88 1.39 5.61 -32.81
N SER A 89 2.52 5.23 -32.19
CA SER A 89 3.80 5.93 -32.36
C SER A 89 4.32 5.92 -33.80
N ASP A 90 3.86 4.98 -34.61
CA ASP A 90 4.41 4.69 -35.94
C ASP A 90 3.59 5.37 -37.07
N GLU A 91 2.41 5.92 -36.76
CA GLU A 91 1.47 6.41 -37.76
C GLU A 91 1.56 7.93 -37.97
N ASP A 92 1.68 8.72 -36.89
CA ASP A 92 1.73 10.19 -36.97
C ASP A 92 2.52 10.80 -35.79
N GLU A 93 3.85 10.87 -35.91
CA GLU A 93 4.75 11.37 -34.86
C GLU A 93 4.42 12.81 -34.44
N GLU A 94 4.14 13.70 -35.40
CA GLU A 94 3.78 15.10 -35.13
C GLU A 94 2.47 15.23 -34.33
N ARG A 95 1.48 14.39 -34.63
CA ARG A 95 0.19 14.36 -33.92
C ARG A 95 0.33 13.76 -32.52
N ALA A 96 1.14 12.71 -32.40
CA ALA A 96 1.48 12.10 -31.11
C ALA A 96 2.20 13.09 -30.18
N GLU A 97 3.14 13.89 -30.71
CA GLU A 97 3.83 14.92 -29.94
C GLU A 97 2.88 16.01 -29.41
N ALA A 98 1.95 16.48 -30.25
CA ALA A 98 0.97 17.49 -29.84
C ALA A 98 0.08 16.99 -28.68
N ILE A 99 -0.41 15.75 -28.77
CA ILE A 99 -1.27 15.15 -27.76
C ILE A 99 -0.48 14.80 -26.50
N ALA A 100 0.77 14.36 -26.63
CA ALA A 100 1.65 14.16 -25.50
C ALA A 100 1.91 15.48 -24.75
N MET A 101 2.03 16.60 -25.48
CA MET A 101 2.21 17.93 -24.89
C MET A 101 0.96 18.42 -24.16
N GLU A 102 -0.23 18.14 -24.69
CA GLU A 102 -1.50 18.43 -24.00
C GLU A 102 -1.64 17.59 -22.73
N ASN A 103 -1.31 16.30 -22.79
CA ASN A 103 -1.36 15.38 -21.66
C ASN A 103 -0.23 15.62 -20.63
N ALA A 104 0.76 16.45 -20.94
CA ALA A 104 1.89 16.73 -20.07
C ALA A 104 1.46 17.35 -18.73
N GLU A 105 0.35 18.09 -18.69
CA GLU A 105 -0.20 18.64 -17.43
C GLU A 105 -0.63 17.52 -16.45
N PHE A 106 -1.04 16.36 -16.97
CA PHE A 106 -1.51 15.23 -16.18
C PHE A 106 -0.43 14.16 -15.93
N ASP A 107 0.68 14.18 -16.66
CA ASP A 107 1.80 13.24 -16.46
C ASP A 107 2.70 13.76 -15.31
N PRO A 108 2.75 13.07 -14.15
CA PRO A 108 3.58 13.47 -13.02
C PRO A 108 5.09 13.48 -13.34
N TYR A 109 5.50 12.94 -14.48
CA TYR A 109 6.89 12.87 -14.92
C TYR A 109 7.19 13.76 -16.15
N ALA A 110 6.26 14.61 -16.59
CA ALA A 110 6.44 15.45 -17.79
C ALA A 110 7.69 16.34 -17.75
N ASP A 111 8.05 16.87 -16.58
CA ASP A 111 9.20 17.78 -16.42
C ASP A 111 10.56 17.07 -16.29
N ILE A 112 10.58 15.72 -16.24
CA ILE A 112 11.81 14.97 -15.99
C ILE A 112 12.65 14.85 -17.25
N LYS A 113 13.83 15.47 -17.24
CA LYS A 113 14.84 15.33 -18.30
C LYS A 113 15.85 14.24 -17.96
N LEU A 114 15.79 13.11 -18.65
CA LEU A 114 16.69 11.97 -18.43
C LEU A 114 18.09 12.16 -19.04
N GLU A 115 18.23 13.04 -20.03
CA GLU A 115 19.47 13.24 -20.81
C GLU A 115 20.67 13.73 -19.98
N GLY A 116 20.42 14.44 -18.88
CA GLY A 116 21.45 14.97 -18.00
C GLY A 116 21.80 14.07 -16.81
N MET A 117 21.11 12.93 -16.65
CA MET A 117 21.35 12.05 -15.51
C MET A 117 22.55 11.13 -15.78
N PRO A 118 23.52 11.05 -14.85
CA PRO A 118 24.64 10.13 -15.02
C PRO A 118 24.11 8.69 -15.04
N PHE A 119 24.36 8.00 -16.15
CA PHE A 119 24.05 6.58 -16.29
C PHE A 119 24.93 5.80 -15.32
N ARG A 120 24.38 5.42 -14.17
CA ARG A 120 25.05 4.52 -13.23
C ARG A 120 25.14 3.14 -13.88
N ARG A 121 26.36 2.76 -14.27
CA ARG A 121 26.68 1.36 -14.58
C ARG A 121 26.98 0.71 -13.24
N ASP A 122 26.05 -0.09 -12.77
CA ASP A 122 26.29 -1.01 -11.66
C ASP A 122 27.00 -2.27 -12.18
#